data_AF-A0AAV6UJS5-F1
#
_entry.id   AF-A0AAV6UJS5-F1
#
_cell.length_a   1.000
_cell.length_b   1.000
_cell.length_c   1.000
_cell.angle_alpha   90.00
_cell.angle_beta   90.00
_cell.angle_gamma   90.00
#
_symmetry.space_group_name_H-M   'P 1'
#
loop_
_entity.id
_entity.type
_entity.pdbx_description
1 polymer ?
#
loop_
_entity_poly.entity_id
_entity_poly.type
_entity_poly.pdbx_seq_one_letter_code
_entity_poly.pdbx_strand_id
1 'polypeptide(L)' 'MDISDLLKDWEFGELAQQFIENGINMEVLKICRFEDISSLLSPLSLGSKILFKRKLGRISERICLGGNYFEAAVGF' A
#
# COMPACT_ATOMS: atom_id res chain seq x y z
N MET A 1 2.06 4.00 14.16
CA MET A 1 2.62 4.33 12.82
C MET A 1 1.46 4.85 12.01
N ASP A 2 1.58 6.09 11.55
CA ASP A 2 0.56 6.79 10.80
C ASP A 2 0.67 6.48 9.30
N ILE A 3 -0.41 6.72 8.58
CA ILE A 3 -0.43 6.54 7.12
C ILE A 3 0.63 7.41 6.42
N SER A 4 0.89 8.60 6.95
CA SER A 4 1.87 9.54 6.41
C SER A 4 3.31 9.04 6.56
N ASP A 5 3.67 8.48 7.73
CA ASP A 5 5.00 7.89 7.94
C ASP A 5 5.21 6.66 7.06
N LEU A 6 4.17 5.82 6.91
CA LEU A 6 4.23 4.65 6.04
C LEU A 6 4.43 5.05 4.57
N LEU A 7 3.69 6.05 4.10
CA LEU A 7 3.83 6.54 2.73
C LEU A 7 5.19 7.19 2.49
N LYS A 8 5.74 7.91 3.48
CA LYS A 8 7.13 8.42 3.41
C LYS A 8 8.16 7.29 3.31
N ASP A 9 8.02 6.23 4.09
CA ASP A 9 8.89 5.03 4.02
C ASP A 9 8.82 4.36 2.64
N TRP A 10 7.69 4.48 1.95
CA TRP A 10 7.51 3.94 0.61
C TRP A 10 7.85 4.93 -0.50
N GLU A 11 8.40 6.10 -0.17
CA GLU A 11 8.70 7.19 -1.12
C GLU A 11 7.44 7.77 -1.81
N PHE A 12 6.28 7.61 -1.18
CA PHE A 12 4.97 8.14 -1.59
C PHE A 12 4.44 9.23 -0.65
N GLY A 13 5.31 9.90 0.09
CA GLY A 13 4.92 10.90 1.10
C GLY A 13 4.04 12.03 0.55
N GLU A 14 4.18 12.35 -0.74
CA GLU A 14 3.34 13.33 -1.45
C GLU A 14 1.85 12.94 -1.50
N LEU A 15 1.53 11.64 -1.45
CA LEU A 15 0.16 11.13 -1.49
C LEU A 15 -0.51 11.10 -0.12
N ALA A 16 0.24 11.32 0.95
CA ALA A 16 -0.30 11.26 2.31
C ALA A 16 -1.47 12.22 2.50
N GLN A 17 -1.38 13.42 1.94
CA GLN A 17 -2.47 14.40 1.98
C GLN A 17 -3.73 13.87 1.27
N GLN A 18 -3.59 13.36 0.04
CA GLN A 18 -4.73 12.81 -0.70
C GLN A 18 -5.35 11.60 0.00
N PHE A 19 -4.55 10.72 0.59
CA PHE A 19 -5.05 9.58 1.35
C PHE A 19 -5.88 10.05 2.56
N ILE A 20 -5.40 11.05 3.31
CA ILE A 20 -6.12 11.61 4.45
C ILE A 20 -7.42 12.29 4.01
N GLU A 21 -7.38 13.09 2.94
CA GLU A 21 -8.58 13.76 2.39
C GLU A 21 -9.64 12.77 1.91
N ASN A 22 -9.22 11.59 1.43
CA ASN A 22 -10.10 10.50 1.04
C ASN A 22 -10.49 9.57 2.21
N GLY A 23 -10.12 9.91 3.45
CA GLY A 23 -10.45 9.12 4.65
C GLY A 23 -9.68 7.80 4.75
N ILE A 24 -8.60 7.62 3.99
CA ILE A 24 -7.77 6.43 4.01
C ILE A 24 -6.75 6.55 5.15
N ASN A 25 -7.10 5.97 6.29
CA ASN A 25 -6.20 5.80 7.42
C ASN A 25 -5.50 4.42 7.35
N MET A 26 -4.64 4.12 8.34
CA MET A 26 -3.95 2.83 8.42
C MET A 26 -4.91 1.64 8.49
N GLU A 27 -6.05 1.76 9.15
CA GLU A 27 -7.02 0.66 9.28
C GLU A 27 -7.74 0.38 7.96
N VAL A 28 -8.12 1.44 7.25
CA VAL A 28 -8.70 1.35 5.90
C VAL A 28 -7.67 0.78 4.94
N LEU A 29 -6.43 1.28 4.94
CA LEU A 29 -5.37 0.81 4.03
C LEU A 29 -5.13 -0.70 4.15
N LYS A 30 -5.22 -1.24 5.36
CA LYS A 30 -5.03 -2.65 5.68
C LYS A 30 -6.08 -3.58 5.05
N ILE A 31 -7.30 -3.09 4.85
CA ILE A 31 -8.42 -3.82 4.23
C ILE A 31 -8.70 -3.38 2.79
N CYS A 32 -8.15 -2.24 2.37
CA CYS A 32 -8.32 -1.67 1.04
C CYS A 32 -7.62 -2.54 -0.01
N ARG A 33 -8.25 -2.70 -1.18
CA ARG A 33 -7.59 -3.32 -2.31
C ARG A 33 -6.88 -2.26 -3.13
N PHE A 34 -5.90 -2.70 -3.92
CA PHE A 34 -5.22 -1.81 -4.85
C PHE A 34 -6.19 -1.12 -5.81
N GLU A 35 -7.27 -1.80 -6.21
CA GLU A 35 -8.29 -1.26 -7.12
C GLU A 35 -9.01 -0.04 -6.52
N ASP A 36 -9.31 -0.05 -5.22
CA ASP A 36 -10.00 1.06 -4.53
C ASP A 36 -9.16 2.34 -4.51
N ILE A 37 -7.84 2.20 -4.38
CA ILE A 37 -6.90 3.32 -4.30
C ILE A 37 -6.19 3.62 -5.61
N SER A 38 -6.43 2.82 -6.66
CA SER A 38 -5.77 2.96 -7.97
C SER A 38 -5.99 4.35 -8.56
N SER A 39 -7.16 4.95 -8.31
CA SER A 39 -7.49 6.31 -8.71
C SER A 39 -6.60 7.36 -8.05
N LEU A 40 -6.26 7.19 -6.77
CA LEU A 40 -5.35 8.08 -6.03
C LEU A 40 -3.89 7.94 -6.50
N LEU A 41 -3.55 6.76 -7.01
CA LEU A 41 -2.24 6.48 -7.59
C LEU A 41 -2.16 6.89 -9.06
N SER A 42 -3.25 7.35 -9.68
CA SER A 42 -3.32 7.73 -11.09
C SER A 42 -2.17 8.65 -11.56
N PRO A 43 -1.78 9.72 -10.82
CA PRO A 43 -0.67 10.60 -11.24
C PRO A 43 0.70 9.91 -11.23
N LEU A 44 0.85 8.75 -10.58
CA LEU A 44 2.12 8.05 -10.52
C LEU A 44 2.42 7.27 -11.81
N SER A 45 3.71 7.07 -12.05
CA SER A 45 4.20 6.19 -13.11
C SER A 45 3.83 4.72 -12.85
N LEU A 46 3.80 3.92 -13.93
CA LEU A 46 3.45 2.50 -13.85
C LEU A 46 4.34 1.73 -12.85
N GLY A 47 5.65 2.02 -12.82
CA GLY A 47 6.59 1.40 -11.89
C GLY A 47 6.24 1.69 -10.42
N SER A 48 5.91 2.93 -10.11
CA SER A 48 5.45 3.38 -8.80
C SER A 48 4.15 2.69 -8.38
N LYS A 49 3.18 2.55 -9.29
CA LYS A 49 1.93 1.80 -9.06
C LYS A 49 2.19 0.33 -8.73
N ILE A 50 3.11 -0.32 -9.46
CA ILE A 50 3.51 -1.71 -9.22
C ILE A 50 4.18 -1.86 -7.85
N LEU A 51 5.09 -0.94 -7.50
CA LEU A 51 5.76 -0.93 -6.20
C LEU A 51 4.74 -0.76 -5.06
N PHE A 52 3.81 0.18 -5.20
CA PHE A 52 2.74 0.42 -4.24
C PHE A 52 1.89 -0.84 -4.06
N LYS A 53 1.45 -1.47 -5.15
CA LYS A 53 0.68 -2.72 -5.11
C LYS A 53 1.39 -3.82 -4.33
N ARG A 54 2.70 -4.01 -4.57
CA ARG A 54 3.52 -5.01 -3.85
C ARG A 54 3.66 -4.68 -2.36
N LYS A 55 3.81 -3.41 -2.02
CA LYS A 55 3.93 -2.95 -0.62
C LYS A 55 2.60 -3.10 0.13
N LEU A 56 1.49 -2.74 -0.51
CA LEU A 56 0.13 -2.95 0.01
C LEU A 56 -0.18 -4.42 0.23
N GLY A 57 0.16 -5.29 -0.74
CA GLY A 57 0.02 -6.75 -0.60
C GLY A 57 0.73 -7.29 0.64
N ARG A 58 1.97 -6.86 0.88
CA ARG A 58 2.73 -7.24 2.09
C ARG A 58 2.10 -6.78 3.41
N ILE A 59 1.39 -5.65 3.42
CA ILE A 59 0.65 -5.20 4.61
C ILE A 59 -0.58 -6.07 4.83
N SER A 60 -1.35 -6.33 3.78
CA SER A 60 -2.56 -7.15 3.85
C SER A 60 -2.21 -8.60 4.25
N GLU A 61 -1.14 -9.16 3.68
CA GLU A 61 -0.59 -10.46 4.09
C GLU A 61 -0.16 -10.47 5.55
N ARG A 62 0.48 -9.42 6.08
CA ARG A 62 0.86 -9.37 7.51
C ARG A 62 -0.31 -9.47 8.49
N ILE A 63 -1.54 -9.17 8.05
CA ILE A 63 -2.75 -9.27 8.89
C ILE A 63 -3.39 -10.65 8.75
N CYS A 64 -3.32 -11.24 7.54
CA CYS A 64 -3.76 -12.61 7.31
C CYS A 64 -2.76 -13.66 7.85
N LEU A 65 -1.48 -13.32 7.98
CA LEU A 65 -0.40 -14.21 8.44
C LEU A 65 -0.30 -14.32 9.98
N GLY A 66 -1.44 -14.23 10.67
CA GLY A 66 -1.72 -15.18 11.75
C GLY A 66 -1.91 -16.62 11.22
N GLY A 67 -2.01 -16.81 9.90
CA GLY A 67 -1.95 -18.10 9.22
C GLY A 67 -1.15 -18.02 7.92
N ASN A 68 0.09 -18.52 7.99
CA ASN A 68 0.88 -19.20 6.94
C ASN A 68 1.01 -18.62 5.52
N TYR A 69 2.22 -18.78 4.97
CA TYR A 69 2.68 -18.59 3.57
C TYR A 69 3.59 -17.37 3.31
N PHE A 70 4.85 -17.58 3.69
CA PHE A 70 6.02 -17.00 3.06
C PHE A 70 6.27 -17.75 1.74
N GLU A 71 5.68 -17.32 0.63
CA GLU A 71 6.12 -17.83 -0.70
C GLU A 71 5.79 -16.83 -1.81
N ALA A 72 6.75 -15.94 -2.09
CA ALA A 72 7.02 -15.38 -3.42
C ALA A 72 8.25 -14.47 -3.34
N ALA A 73 9.35 -14.99 -2.77
CA ALA A 73 10.66 -14.42 -3.03
C ALA A 73 11.10 -14.92 -4.40
N VAL A 74 11.01 -14.04 -5.39
CA VAL A 74 11.96 -13.89 -6.51
C VAL A 74 12.61 -15.21 -6.97
N GLY A 75 11.95 -15.91 -7.89
CA GLY A 75 12.61 -16.88 -8.75
C GLY A 75 13.37 -16.14 -9.85
N PHE A 76 14.65 -16.49 -9.99
CA PHE A 76 15.63 -16.01 -10.98
C PHE A 76 15.14 -16.14 -12.43
#